data_AF-A0A949Q959-F1
#
_entry.id   AF-A0A949Q959-F1
#
_cell.length_a   1.000
_cell.length_b   1.000
_cell.length_c   1.000
_cell.angle_alpha   90.00
_cell.angle_beta   90.00
_cell.angle_gamma   90.00
#
_symmetry.space_group_name_H-M   'P 1'
#
loop_
_entity.id
_entity.type
_entity.pdbx_description
1 polymer ?
#
loop_
_entity_poly.entity_id
_entity_poly.type
_entity_poly.pdbx_seq_one_letter_code
_entity_poly.pdbx_strand_id
1 'polypeptide(L)' 'KAQSALIVTNTTVGPLYAAQLQKALAGKYPQVHTVVLPDGEEFKTWQSLNLIFDALLGHGCDRKTTLFA' A
#
# COMPACT_ATOMS: atom_id res chain seq x y z
N LYS A 1 14.45 -12.06 2.33
CA LYS A 1 13.66 -11.00 3.00
C LYS A 1 12.94 -10.19 1.94
N ALA A 2 11.69 -9.83 2.20
CA ALA A 2 10.96 -8.85 1.39
C ALA A 2 11.74 -7.51 1.44
N GLN A 3 11.95 -6.89 0.28
CA GLN A 3 12.66 -5.60 0.21
C GLN A 3 11.70 -4.41 0.31
N SER A 4 10.44 -4.62 -0.06
CA SER A 4 9.45 -3.56 -0.11
C SER A 4 8.17 -3.98 0.60
N ALA A 5 7.52 -3.04 1.26
CA ALA A 5 6.17 -3.16 1.78
C ALA A 5 5.29 -2.13 1.08
N LEU A 6 4.05 -2.50 0.74
CA LEU A 6 3.05 -1.60 0.19
C LEU A 6 1.85 -1.56 1.13
N ILE A 7 1.55 -0.38 1.65
CA ILE A 7 0.37 -0.13 2.47
C ILE A 7 -0.75 0.34 1.53
N VAL A 8 -1.80 -0.44 1.40
CA VAL A 8 -3.04 -0.08 0.73
C VAL A 8 -4.00 0.37 1.82
N THR A 9 -4.51 1.60 1.70
CA THR A 9 -5.46 2.16 2.66
C THR A 9 -6.49 3.00 1.93
N ASN A 10 -7.61 3.32 2.58
CA ASN A 10 -8.61 4.23 2.01
C ASN A 10 -8.42 5.66 2.55
N THR A 11 -9.12 6.63 1.97
CA THR A 11 -9.07 8.04 2.39
C THR A 11 -9.54 8.28 3.83
N THR A 12 -10.35 7.37 4.39
CA THR A 12 -10.93 7.47 5.74
C THR A 12 -10.00 6.92 6.83
N VAL A 13 -9.40 5.75 6.60
CA VAL A 13 -8.54 5.01 7.55
C VAL A 13 -7.08 5.43 7.40
N GLY A 14 -6.66 5.84 6.21
CA GLY A 14 -5.31 6.31 5.90
C GLY A 14 -4.77 7.35 6.88
N PRO A 15 -5.44 8.49 7.12
CA PRO A 15 -4.95 9.52 8.04
C PRO A 15 -4.87 9.05 9.51
N LEU A 16 -5.62 8.00 9.88
CA LEU A 16 -5.63 7.48 11.25
C LEU A 16 -4.46 6.53 11.51
N TYR A 17 -4.09 5.69 10.54
CA TYR A 17 -3.16 4.57 10.79
C TYR A 17 -1.97 4.46 9.83
N ALA A 18 -2.02 5.06 8.63
CA ALA A 18 -0.97 4.84 7.62
C ALA A 18 0.41 5.30 8.13
N ALA A 19 0.50 6.46 8.79
CA ALA A 19 1.75 6.97 9.33
C ALA A 19 2.31 6.10 10.47
N GLN A 20 1.43 5.56 11.33
CA GLN A 20 1.83 4.67 12.42
C GLN A 20 2.34 3.34 11.87
N LEU A 21 1.65 2.78 10.88
CA LEU A 21 2.03 1.54 10.22
C LEU A 21 3.35 1.72 9.45
N GLN A 22 3.51 2.82 8.72
CA GLN A 22 4.76 3.12 8.02
C GLN A 22 5.95 3.21 8.98
N LYS A 23 5.80 3.87 10.14
CA LYS A 23 6.83 3.90 11.19
C LYS A 23 7.15 2.51 11.74
N ALA A 24 6.14 1.69 11.99
CA ALA A 24 6.35 0.33 12.49
C ALA A 24 7.06 -0.57 11.46
N LEU A 25 6.84 -0.32 10.17
CA LEU A 25 7.43 -1.09 9.06
C LEU A 25 8.81 -0.58 8.65
N ALA A 26 9.15 0.69 8.89
CA ALA A 26 10.44 1.29 8.53
C ALA A 26 11.66 0.54 9.11
N GLY A 27 11.50 -0.15 10.25
CA GLY A 27 12.57 -0.99 10.82
C GLY A 27 12.66 -2.41 10.25
N LYS A 28 11.65 -2.86 9.49
CA LYS A 28 11.55 -4.23 8.94
C LYS A 28 11.76 -4.29 7.43
N TYR A 29 11.34 -3.25 6.71
CA TYR A 29 11.40 -3.16 5.26
C TYR A 29 12.20 -1.91 4.86
N PRO A 30 13.21 -2.04 3.98
CA PRO A 30 13.99 -0.89 3.53
C PRO A 30 13.19 0.08 2.67
N GLN A 31 12.11 -0.36 2.03
CA GLN A 31 11.18 0.51 1.32
C GLN A 31 9.74 0.27 1.79
N VAL A 32 9.03 1.34 2.15
CA VAL A 32 7.62 1.28 2.53
C VAL A 32 6.85 2.31 1.71
N HIS A 33 6.04 1.80 0.79
CA HIS A 33 5.19 2.59 -0.10
C HIS A 33 3.76 2.62 0.43
N THR A 34 2.98 3.63 0.05
CA THR A 34 1.59 3.77 0.48
C THR A 34 0.71 4.20 -0.68
N VAL A 35 -0.39 3.49 -0.87
CA VAL A 35 -1.43 3.76 -1.87
C VAL A 35 -2.71 4.06 -1.12
N VAL A 36 -3.27 5.23 -1.38
CA VAL A 36 -4.55 5.64 -0.82
C VAL A 36 -5.61 5.51 -1.91
N LEU A 37 -6.62 4.70 -1.64
CA LEU A 37 -7.77 4.51 -2.50
C LEU A 37 -8.96 5.33 -1.97
N PRO A 38 -9.88 5.77 -2.84
CA PRO A 38 -11.13 6.36 -2.39
C PRO A 38 -11.94 5.37 -1.53
N ASP A 39 -12.57 5.88 -0.49
CA ASP A 39 -13.41 5.09 0.42
C ASP A 39 -14.81 4.84 -0.15
N GLY A 40 -15.30 3.60 -0.01
CA GLY A 40 -16.61 3.16 -0.52
C GLY A 40 -16.56 1.80 -1.21
N GLU A 41 -17.61 0.99 -1.07
CA GLU A 41 -17.70 -0.32 -1.74
C GLU A 41 -17.81 -0.20 -3.26
N GLU A 42 -18.32 0.93 -3.75
CA GLU A 42 -18.33 1.28 -5.17
C GLU A 42 -16.92 1.37 -5.79
N PHE A 43 -15.90 1.56 -4.96
CA PHE A 43 -14.51 1.60 -5.38
C PHE A 43 -13.81 0.24 -5.28
N LYS A 44 -14.48 -0.84 -4.85
CA LYS A 44 -13.97 -2.22 -4.97
C LYS A 44 -14.11 -2.74 -6.40
N THR A 45 -13.55 -1.99 -7.33
CA THR A 45 -13.57 -2.28 -8.77
C THR A 45 -12.19 -2.65 -9.27
N TRP A 46 -12.15 -3.23 -10.47
CA TRP A 46 -10.89 -3.54 -11.15
C TRP A 46 -10.03 -2.29 -11.40
N GLN A 47 -10.64 -1.11 -11.54
CA GLN A 47 -9.90 0.15 -11.67
C GLN A 47 -9.08 0.46 -10.42
N SER A 48 -9.66 0.34 -9.22
CA SER A 48 -8.93 0.56 -7.98
C SER A 48 -7.84 -0.49 -7.76
N LEU A 49 -8.09 -1.72 -8.21
CA LEU A 49 -7.10 -2.79 -8.15
C LEU A 49 -5.91 -2.51 -9.10
N ASN A 50 -6.18 -1.94 -10.28
CA ASN A 50 -5.13 -1.47 -11.18
C ASN A 50 -4.26 -0.38 -10.54
N LEU A 51 -4.82 0.53 -9.74
CA LEU A 51 -4.02 1.55 -9.03
C LEU A 51 -2.98 0.90 -8.08
N ILE A 52 -3.35 -0.20 -7.42
CA ILE A 52 -2.42 -0.96 -6.58
C ILE A 52 -1.32 -1.60 -7.45
N PHE A 53 -1.68 -2.16 -8.61
CA PHE A 53 -0.71 -2.73 -9.54
C PHE A 53 0.21 -1.69 -10.18
N ASP A 54 -0.31 -0.54 -10.59
CA ASP A 54 0.47 0.59 -11.09
C ASP A 54 1.48 1.05 -10.05
N ALA A 55 1.08 1.14 -8.78
CA ALA A 55 2.01 1.47 -7.71
C ALA A 55 3.08 0.39 -7.52
N LEU A 56 2.71 -0.90 -7.55
CA LEU A 56 3.68 -2.01 -7.46
C LEU A 56 4.69 -1.97 -8.62
N LEU A 57 4.22 -1.80 -9.85
CA LEU A 57 5.04 -1.77 -11.05
C LEU A 57 5.90 -0.50 -11.11
N GLY A 58 5.32 0.67 -10.83
CA GLY A 58 6.00 1.96 -10.83
C GLY A 58 7.11 2.06 -9.79
N HIS A 59 6.96 1.39 -8.65
CA HIS A 59 8.00 1.32 -7.62
C HIS A 59 8.98 0.15 -7.81
N GLY A 60 8.83 -0.66 -8.88
CA GLY A 60 9.70 -1.82 -9.13
C GLY A 60 9.61 -2.88 -8.03
N CYS A 61 8.44 -3.02 -7.40
CA CYS A 61 8.22 -3.99 -6.33
C CYS A 61 8.32 -5.42 -6.87
N ASP A 62 9.22 -6.22 -6.29
CA ASP A 62 9.41 -7.61 -6.67
C ASP A 62 8.31 -8.51 -6.05
N ARG A 63 8.20 -9.76 -6.49
CA ARG A 63 7.24 -10.78 -5.97
C ARG A 63 7.39 -11.11 -4.49
N LYS A 64 8.44 -10.62 -3.83
CA LYS A 64 8.65 -10.71 -2.39
C LYS A 64 8.02 -9.55 -1.62
N THR A 65 7.39 -8.59 -2.29
CA THR A 65 6.76 -7.42 -1.67
C THR A 65 5.55 -7.85 -0.84
N THR A 66 5.46 -7.35 0.38
CA THR A 66 4.31 -7.60 1.26
C THR A 66 3.28 -6.50 1.09
N LEU A 67 2.04 -6.86 0.77
CA LEU A 67 0.91 -5.94 0.77
C LEU A 67 0.24 -5.94 2.15
N PHE A 68 -0.08 -4.75 2.65
CA PHE A 68 -0.86 -4.52 3.86
C PHE A 68 -2.15 -3.81 3.41
N ALA A 69 -3.32 -4.34 3.74
CA ALA A 69 -4.63 -3.79 3.37
C ALA A 69 -5.56 -3.75 4.58
#